data_AF-A0A3N5Q9M7-F1
#
_entry.id   AF-A0A3N5Q9M7-F1
#
_cell.length_a   1.000
_cell.length_b   1.000
_cell.length_c   1.000
_cell.angle_alpha   90.00
_cell.angle_beta   90.00
_cell.angle_gamma   90.00
#
_symmetry.space_group_name_H-M   'P 1'
#
loop_
_entity.id
_entity.type
_entity.pdbx_description
1 polymer ?
#
loop_
_entity_poly.entity_id
_entity_poly.type
_entity_poly.pdbx_seq_one_letter_code
_entity_poly.pdbx_strand_id
1 'polypeptide(L)'
;MIRSTRLHIASLLLVLMAGFCSPLTARDPEYITKNSEGREFWLCFMKNFRSSDDRQNRQAALKLQLFLTSSHDAKVRIEIDEIGYDNTVDVKANTVVNVQIPAKAQLRAIETAERLAVHITADTAISVYGLNSRFQTTDTFMGLPVSVLGTTYRAVGYTKLASDLLSAISIVATEDDSDVEITPTANTSTGRPAGKMYKVRLRKGDVYTLGSRWESIGQCD
;
A
#
# COMPACT_ATOMS: atom_id res chain seq x y z
N MET A 1 11.90 -81.33 52.10
CA MET A 1 11.70 -81.84 50.73
C MET A 1 11.51 -80.63 49.81
N ILE A 2 12.52 -80.34 48.98
CA ILE A 2 12.48 -79.63 47.68
C ILE A 2 11.88 -78.20 47.58
N ARG A 3 12.80 -77.24 47.29
CA ARG A 3 12.76 -76.05 46.41
C ARG A 3 11.51 -75.15 46.36
N SER A 4 11.72 -73.83 46.44
CA SER A 4 11.78 -72.94 45.27
C SER A 4 11.68 -71.46 45.65
N THR A 5 12.68 -70.70 45.23
CA THR A 5 12.77 -69.23 45.16
C THR A 5 11.58 -68.57 44.46
N ARG A 6 11.20 -67.35 44.89
CA ARG A 6 11.00 -66.16 44.02
C ARG A 6 11.20 -64.86 44.80
N LEU A 7 12.21 -64.12 44.36
CA LEU A 7 12.54 -62.74 44.71
C LEU A 7 11.56 -61.82 43.97
N HIS A 8 10.93 -60.87 44.65
CA HIS A 8 10.17 -59.79 44.00
C HIS A 8 10.84 -58.46 44.30
N ILE A 9 11.58 -57.99 43.29
CA ILE A 9 12.24 -56.70 43.24
C ILE A 9 11.14 -55.66 43.00
N ALA A 10 10.94 -54.76 43.97
CA ALA A 10 10.10 -53.59 43.81
C ALA A 10 10.84 -52.57 42.93
N SER A 11 10.44 -52.47 41.66
CA SER A 11 10.94 -51.44 40.73
C SER A 11 10.31 -50.09 41.07
N LEU A 12 11.11 -49.21 41.68
CA LEU A 12 10.81 -47.80 41.88
C LEU A 12 11.02 -47.06 40.55
N LEU A 13 9.93 -46.63 39.91
CA LEU A 13 9.97 -45.88 38.65
C LEU A 13 10.31 -44.41 38.95
N LEU A 14 11.57 -44.03 38.80
CA LEU A 14 12.03 -42.64 38.90
C LEU A 14 11.78 -41.93 37.56
N VAL A 15 10.74 -41.11 37.49
CA VAL A 15 10.46 -40.25 36.32
C VAL A 15 11.39 -39.03 36.37
N LEU A 16 12.49 -39.09 35.61
CA LEU A 16 13.31 -37.92 35.31
C LEU A 16 12.60 -37.08 34.24
N MET A 17 11.83 -36.08 34.69
CA MET A 17 11.41 -34.96 33.85
C MET A 17 12.64 -34.09 33.56
N ALA A 18 13.31 -34.35 32.43
CA ALA A 18 14.25 -33.41 31.85
C ALA A 18 13.45 -32.21 31.32
N GLY A 19 13.33 -31.16 32.14
CA GLY A 19 12.80 -29.88 31.70
C GLY A 19 13.70 -29.28 30.62
N PHE A 20 13.24 -29.29 29.38
CA PHE A 20 13.78 -28.42 28.33
C PHE A 20 13.42 -26.98 28.71
N CYS A 21 14.33 -26.33 29.44
CA CYS A 21 14.33 -24.88 29.55
C CYS A 21 14.89 -24.34 28.24
N SER A 22 14.02 -24.15 27.24
CA SER A 22 14.36 -23.30 26.10
C SER A 22 14.70 -21.92 26.67
N PRO A 23 15.83 -21.29 26.30
CA PRO A 23 16.04 -19.90 26.68
C PRO A 23 14.89 -19.10 26.06
N LEU A 24 14.02 -18.57 26.92
CA LEU A 24 13.08 -17.53 26.55
C LEU A 24 13.94 -16.33 26.23
N THR A 25 14.39 -16.20 24.97
CA THR A 25 14.90 -14.93 24.48
C THR A 25 13.76 -13.94 24.70
N ALA A 26 13.96 -13.02 25.64
CA ALA A 26 13.08 -11.86 25.75
C ALA A 26 13.04 -11.24 24.35
N ARG A 27 11.89 -11.36 23.67
CA ARG A 27 11.65 -10.62 22.44
C ARG A 27 11.61 -9.17 22.90
N ASP A 28 12.52 -8.35 22.40
CA ASP A 28 12.50 -6.91 22.66
C ASP A 28 11.05 -6.42 22.49
N PRO A 29 10.53 -5.56 23.38
CA PRO A 29 9.21 -5.00 23.20
C PRO A 29 9.16 -4.40 21.80
N GLU A 30 8.17 -4.82 21.00
CA GLU A 30 7.99 -4.35 19.64
C GLU A 30 7.72 -2.85 19.70
N TYR A 31 8.80 -2.06 19.59
CA TYR A 31 8.72 -0.63 19.38
C TYR A 31 8.13 -0.46 17.99
N ILE A 32 6.82 -0.23 17.91
CA ILE A 32 6.19 0.24 16.67
C ILE A 32 6.66 1.69 16.49
N THR A 33 7.85 1.86 15.93
CA THR A 33 8.28 3.13 15.38
C THR A 33 7.48 3.32 14.10
N LYS A 34 6.52 4.24 14.12
CA LYS A 34 5.83 4.66 12.89
C LYS A 34 6.83 5.43 12.02
N ASN A 35 7.60 4.73 11.22
CA ASN A 35 8.52 5.30 10.24
C ASN A 35 8.05 4.97 8.81
N SER A 36 8.70 5.60 7.82
CA SER A 36 8.42 5.37 6.40
C SER A 36 9.13 4.15 5.83
N GLU A 37 9.83 3.38 6.67
CA GLU A 37 10.60 2.20 6.27
C GLU A 37 9.81 0.92 6.56
N GLY A 38 9.73 0.02 5.59
CA GLY A 38 9.03 -1.24 5.78
C GLY A 38 9.26 -2.23 4.65
N ARG A 39 8.53 -3.34 4.71
CA ARG A 39 8.71 -4.51 3.83
C ARG A 39 7.55 -4.77 2.89
N GLU A 40 6.40 -4.12 3.10
CA GLU A 40 5.23 -4.26 2.25
C GLU A 40 4.57 -2.88 2.07
N PHE A 41 4.28 -2.53 0.81
CA PHE A 41 3.62 -1.28 0.44
C PHE A 41 2.54 -1.54 -0.60
N TRP A 42 1.46 -0.76 -0.52
CA TRP A 42 0.41 -0.70 -1.52
C TRP A 42 0.24 0.75 -1.95
N LEU A 43 0.62 1.05 -3.20
CA LEU A 43 0.66 2.41 -3.75
C LEU A 43 -0.18 2.50 -5.03
N CYS A 44 -0.39 3.70 -5.54
CA CYS A 44 -1.05 3.90 -6.83
C CYS A 44 -0.56 5.19 -7.52
N PHE A 45 -0.76 5.27 -8.83
CA PHE A 45 -0.40 6.46 -9.62
C PHE A 45 -1.66 7.17 -10.11
N MET A 46 -1.98 8.30 -9.47
CA MET A 46 -3.15 9.10 -9.82
C MET A 46 -3.00 9.76 -11.20
N LYS A 47 -4.12 10.25 -11.74
CA LYS A 47 -4.13 10.91 -13.04
C LYS A 47 -3.50 12.31 -12.95
N ASN A 48 -2.51 12.57 -13.80
CA ASN A 48 -1.96 13.92 -14.00
C ASN A 48 -2.95 14.86 -14.72
N PHE A 49 -2.70 16.17 -14.63
CA PHE A 49 -3.40 17.16 -15.45
C PHE A 49 -3.19 16.89 -16.95
N ARG A 50 -4.29 16.78 -17.70
CA ARG A 50 -4.38 16.50 -19.15
C ARG A 50 -4.03 15.07 -19.60
N SER A 51 -4.78 14.56 -20.57
CA SER A 51 -4.56 13.25 -21.22
C SER A 51 -3.80 13.44 -22.54
N SER A 52 -3.15 12.39 -23.04
CA SER A 52 -2.54 12.39 -24.39
C SER A 52 -3.55 12.60 -25.54
N ASP A 53 -4.86 12.54 -25.25
CA ASP A 53 -5.93 12.86 -26.20
C ASP A 53 -6.17 14.37 -26.39
N ASP A 54 -5.46 15.23 -25.65
CA ASP A 54 -5.50 16.66 -25.92
C ASP A 54 -4.85 16.93 -27.29
N ARG A 55 -5.70 17.37 -28.22
CA ARG A 55 -5.48 17.61 -29.67
C ARG A 55 -4.36 18.60 -30.03
N GLN A 56 -3.53 18.98 -29.06
CA GLN A 56 -2.30 19.74 -29.27
C GLN A 56 -1.15 18.75 -29.24
N ASN A 57 -0.56 18.46 -30.40
CA ASN A 57 0.67 17.70 -30.75
C ASN A 57 1.88 17.78 -29.76
N ARG A 58 1.66 17.69 -28.45
CA ARG A 58 2.63 17.78 -27.35
C ARG A 58 2.56 16.47 -26.58
N GLN A 59 3.00 15.41 -27.24
CA GLN A 59 3.00 14.07 -26.68
C GLN A 59 4.15 13.94 -25.68
N ALA A 60 4.03 14.54 -24.50
CA ALA A 60 4.92 14.16 -23.41
C ALA A 60 4.44 12.84 -22.83
N ALA A 61 5.27 11.82 -22.99
CA ALA A 61 5.04 10.52 -22.41
C ALA A 61 4.87 10.65 -20.89
N LEU A 62 3.82 10.01 -20.36
CA LEU A 62 3.64 9.82 -18.93
C LEU A 62 4.84 9.06 -18.37
N LYS A 63 5.47 9.59 -17.33
CA LYS A 63 6.58 8.99 -16.61
C LYS A 63 6.14 8.63 -15.20
N LEU A 64 6.02 7.33 -14.94
CA LEU A 64 5.77 6.78 -13.61
C LEU A 64 7.06 6.13 -13.11
N GLN A 65 7.55 6.52 -11.95
CA GLN A 65 8.80 6.01 -11.40
C GLN A 65 8.68 5.73 -9.91
N LEU A 66 9.38 4.70 -9.46
CA LEU A 66 9.64 4.44 -8.05
C LEU A 66 11.12 4.66 -7.76
N PHE A 67 11.42 5.32 -6.65
CA PHE A 67 12.77 5.41 -6.09
C PHE A 67 12.81 4.60 -4.81
N LEU A 68 13.67 3.58 -4.81
CA LEU A 68 13.83 2.62 -3.71
C LEU A 68 15.17 2.86 -3.04
N THR A 69 15.20 2.92 -1.72
CA THR A 69 16.43 3.07 -0.93
C THR A 69 16.37 2.26 0.35
N SER A 70 17.52 1.87 0.87
CA SER A 70 17.66 1.05 2.07
C SER A 70 19.04 1.25 2.69
N SER A 71 19.13 1.14 4.02
CA SER A 71 20.43 1.11 4.73
C SER A 71 21.16 -0.24 4.59
N HIS A 72 20.49 -1.26 4.05
CA HIS A 72 21.00 -2.62 3.86
C HIS A 72 20.74 -3.10 2.44
N ASP A 73 21.49 -4.11 1.98
CA ASP A 73 21.17 -4.81 0.74
C ASP A 73 19.75 -5.41 0.85
N ALA A 74 18.92 -5.18 -0.16
CA ALA A 74 17.52 -5.61 -0.18
C ALA A 74 17.13 -6.13 -1.56
N LYS A 75 16.31 -7.16 -1.60
CA LYS A 75 15.66 -7.66 -2.81
C LYS A 75 14.19 -7.25 -2.79
N VAL A 76 13.78 -6.51 -3.80
CA VAL A 76 12.45 -5.90 -3.88
C VAL A 76 11.68 -6.46 -5.08
N ARG A 77 10.45 -6.92 -4.86
CA ARG A 77 9.51 -7.34 -5.91
C ARG A 77 8.39 -6.31 -6.03
N ILE A 78 8.05 -5.94 -7.26
CA ILE A 78 7.03 -4.94 -7.60
C ILE A 78 6.02 -5.59 -8.55
N GLU A 79 4.76 -5.56 -8.16
CA GLU A 79 3.67 -6.21 -8.88
C GLU A 79 2.52 -5.24 -9.17
N ILE A 80 1.91 -5.40 -10.36
CA ILE A 80 0.67 -4.72 -10.75
C ILE A 80 -0.19 -5.72 -11.52
N ASP A 81 -1.19 -6.27 -10.82
CA ASP A 81 -2.01 -7.40 -11.28
C ASP A 81 -2.67 -7.16 -12.65
N GLU A 82 -3.37 -6.04 -12.83
CA GLU A 82 -4.19 -5.82 -14.03
C GLU A 82 -3.38 -5.79 -15.32
N ILE A 83 -2.12 -5.35 -15.24
CA ILE A 83 -1.23 -5.23 -16.39
C ILE A 83 -0.21 -6.36 -16.47
N GLY A 84 -0.26 -7.34 -15.55
CA GLY A 84 0.68 -8.45 -15.47
C GLY A 84 2.13 -8.02 -15.30
N TYR A 85 2.37 -6.90 -14.62
CA TYR A 85 3.72 -6.42 -14.35
C TYR A 85 4.25 -7.10 -13.09
N ASP A 86 5.38 -7.77 -13.20
CA ASP A 86 6.11 -8.38 -12.08
C ASP A 86 7.60 -8.16 -12.35
N ASN A 87 8.24 -7.36 -11.50
CA ASN A 87 9.65 -7.00 -11.64
C ASN A 87 10.36 -7.13 -10.30
N THR A 88 11.54 -7.74 -10.31
CA THR A 88 12.39 -7.88 -9.13
C THR A 88 13.68 -7.09 -9.33
N VAL A 89 14.06 -6.29 -8.33
CA VAL A 89 15.26 -5.45 -8.35
C VAL A 89 16.07 -5.62 -7.07
N ASP A 90 17.39 -5.55 -7.21
CA ASP A 90 18.32 -5.52 -6.07
C ASP A 90 18.65 -4.07 -5.72
N VAL A 91 18.46 -3.69 -4.45
CA VAL A 91 18.83 -2.39 -3.90
C VAL A 91 20.05 -2.57 -3.02
N LYS A 92 21.18 -1.94 -3.38
CA LYS A 92 22.39 -1.99 -2.57
C LYS A 92 22.30 -1.02 -1.39
N ALA A 93 22.89 -1.41 -0.25
CA ALA A 93 22.93 -0.59 0.95
C ALA A 93 23.40 0.84 0.65
N ASN A 94 22.66 1.83 1.15
CA ASN A 94 22.91 3.26 1.01
C ASN A 94 22.92 3.78 -0.44
N THR A 95 22.20 3.11 -1.33
CA THR A 95 22.00 3.54 -2.73
C THR A 95 20.52 3.78 -3.04
N VAL A 96 20.26 4.47 -4.15
CA VAL A 96 18.90 4.67 -4.67
C VAL A 96 18.78 3.96 -6.01
N VAL A 97 17.77 3.10 -6.14
CA VAL A 97 17.39 2.45 -7.40
C VAL A 97 16.14 3.11 -7.96
N ASN A 98 16.20 3.54 -9.22
CA ASN A 98 15.04 4.06 -9.95
C ASN A 98 14.43 2.95 -10.80
N VAL A 99 13.14 2.68 -10.59
CA VAL A 99 12.36 1.71 -11.37
C VAL A 99 11.32 2.45 -12.19
N GLN A 100 11.41 2.32 -13.51
CA GLN A 100 10.39 2.81 -14.43
C GLN A 100 9.16 1.90 -14.38
N ILE A 101 8.01 2.49 -14.07
CA ILE A 101 6.72 1.80 -14.06
C ILE A 101 6.02 2.03 -15.41
N PRO A 102 5.34 1.01 -15.99
CA PRO A 102 4.60 1.16 -17.23
C PRO A 102 3.52 2.23 -17.12
N ALA A 103 3.37 3.08 -18.13
CA ALA A 103 2.33 4.13 -18.17
C ALA A 103 0.90 3.57 -18.00
N LYS A 104 0.68 2.29 -18.30
CA LYS A 104 -0.58 1.58 -18.05
C LYS A 104 -0.94 1.48 -16.56
N ALA A 105 -0.02 1.70 -15.63
CA ALA A 105 -0.29 1.70 -14.19
C ALA A 105 -1.05 2.95 -13.69
N GLN A 106 -1.22 3.99 -14.52
CA GLN A 106 -2.01 5.16 -14.13
C GLN A 106 -3.49 4.78 -14.01
N LEU A 107 -4.08 5.21 -12.89
CA LEU A 107 -5.50 5.07 -12.57
C LEU A 107 -6.39 5.77 -13.60
N ARG A 108 -7.53 5.15 -13.91
CA ARG A 108 -8.45 5.61 -14.97
C ARG A 108 -9.90 5.62 -14.51
N ALA A 109 -10.26 4.74 -13.59
CA ALA A 109 -11.61 4.61 -13.09
C ALA A 109 -11.96 5.74 -12.11
N ILE A 110 -13.24 6.14 -12.11
CA ILE A 110 -13.81 7.03 -11.10
C ILE A 110 -15.01 6.33 -10.50
N GLU A 111 -15.02 6.25 -9.17
CA GLU A 111 -15.98 5.58 -8.32
C GLU A 111 -16.31 4.13 -8.76
N THR A 112 -15.31 3.47 -9.32
CA THR A 112 -15.32 2.06 -9.69
C THR A 112 -13.96 1.50 -9.31
N ALA A 113 -13.95 0.30 -8.73
CA ALA A 113 -12.70 -0.36 -8.36
C ALA A 113 -11.90 -0.78 -9.61
N GLU A 114 -10.59 -0.55 -9.60
CA GLU A 114 -9.64 -1.02 -10.61
C GLU A 114 -8.44 -1.72 -9.96
N ARG A 115 -7.75 -2.61 -10.68
CA ARG A 115 -6.69 -3.51 -10.16
C ARG A 115 -5.28 -3.00 -10.47
N LEU A 116 -5.11 -1.68 -10.41
CA LEU A 116 -3.87 -0.97 -10.76
C LEU A 116 -3.04 -0.55 -9.54
N ALA A 117 -3.28 -1.15 -8.38
CA ALA A 117 -2.42 -0.95 -7.23
C ALA A 117 -1.03 -1.51 -7.51
N VAL A 118 -0.01 -0.80 -7.02
CA VAL A 118 1.39 -1.22 -7.05
C VAL A 118 1.70 -1.88 -5.72
N HIS A 119 1.84 -3.20 -5.74
CA HIS A 119 2.26 -3.99 -4.58
C HIS A 119 3.77 -4.10 -4.57
N ILE A 120 4.40 -3.73 -3.47
CA ILE A 120 5.85 -3.80 -3.31
C ILE A 120 6.14 -4.64 -2.09
N THR A 121 6.95 -5.69 -2.26
CA THR A 121 7.43 -6.53 -1.16
C THR A 121 8.96 -6.57 -1.15
N ALA A 122 9.55 -6.62 0.03
CA ALA A 122 11.00 -6.67 0.20
C ALA A 122 11.40 -7.61 1.35
N ASP A 123 12.57 -8.23 1.22
CA ASP A 123 13.17 -9.06 2.28
C ASP A 123 13.71 -8.23 3.46
N THR A 124 14.06 -6.97 3.20
CA THR A 124 14.60 -6.01 4.17
C THR A 124 13.80 -4.72 4.13
N ALA A 125 13.79 -3.96 5.24
CA ALA A 125 13.08 -2.69 5.30
C ALA A 125 13.67 -1.68 4.30
N ILE A 126 12.81 -1.10 3.47
CA ILE A 126 13.16 -0.08 2.47
C ILE A 126 12.31 1.16 2.64
N SER A 127 12.74 2.29 2.08
CA SER A 127 11.88 3.46 1.82
C SER A 127 11.52 3.51 0.34
N VAL A 128 10.27 3.93 0.05
CA VAL A 128 9.72 4.02 -1.30
C VAL A 128 9.22 5.43 -1.57
N TYR A 129 9.64 6.01 -2.70
CA TYR A 129 9.10 7.28 -3.21
C TYR A 129 8.55 7.10 -4.61
N GLY A 130 7.39 7.68 -4.88
CA GLY A 130 6.78 7.69 -6.21
C GLY A 130 6.96 9.03 -6.90
N LEU A 131 7.15 8.98 -8.22
CA LEU A 131 7.09 10.14 -9.10
C LEU A 131 6.11 9.85 -10.25
N ASN A 132 5.27 10.83 -10.51
CA ASN A 132 4.28 10.81 -11.57
C ASN A 132 4.41 12.14 -12.31
N SER A 133 4.87 12.07 -13.55
CA SER A 133 5.23 13.27 -14.31
C SER A 133 4.72 13.21 -15.74
N ARG A 134 4.24 14.36 -16.19
CA ARG A 134 3.84 14.63 -17.55
C ARG A 134 4.17 16.10 -17.87
N PHE A 135 4.05 16.49 -19.13
CA PHE A 135 4.19 17.90 -19.50
C PHE A 135 3.29 18.80 -18.64
N GLN A 136 3.90 19.81 -18.02
CA GLN A 136 3.27 20.82 -17.17
C GLN A 136 2.69 20.32 -15.84
N THR A 137 2.94 19.06 -15.44
CA THR A 137 2.44 18.52 -14.17
C THR A 137 3.34 17.41 -13.66
N THR A 138 3.79 17.54 -12.42
CA THR A 138 4.61 16.54 -11.73
C THR A 138 4.18 16.48 -10.28
N ASP A 139 3.95 15.28 -9.78
CA ASP A 139 3.69 14.96 -8.40
C ASP A 139 4.69 13.92 -7.89
N THR A 140 5.05 14.03 -6.61
CA THR A 140 5.86 13.05 -5.90
C THR A 140 5.21 12.73 -4.57
N PHE A 141 5.40 11.51 -4.09
CA PHE A 141 4.83 11.07 -2.82
C PHE A 141 5.76 10.08 -2.13
N MET A 142 5.67 10.02 -0.80
CA MET A 142 6.33 9.02 0.03
C MET A 142 5.36 7.87 0.29
N GLY A 143 5.78 6.65 0.00
CA GLY A 143 5.03 5.45 0.34
C GLY A 143 5.14 5.17 1.83
N LEU A 144 3.99 4.92 2.48
CA LEU A 144 3.97 4.43 3.85
C LEU A 144 3.79 2.90 3.82
N PRO A 145 4.56 2.14 4.63
CA PRO A 145 4.42 0.70 4.68
C PRO A 145 3.12 0.28 5.37
N VAL A 146 2.64 -0.92 5.05
CA VAL A 146 1.40 -1.48 5.64
C VAL A 146 1.42 -1.47 7.18
N SER A 147 2.60 -1.66 7.77
CA SER A 147 2.81 -1.69 9.24
C SER A 147 2.45 -0.39 9.97
N VAL A 148 2.34 0.75 9.27
CA VAL A 148 2.04 2.05 9.89
C VAL A 148 0.70 2.64 9.46
N LEU A 149 -0.04 1.94 8.58
CA LEU A 149 -1.34 2.40 8.11
C LEU A 149 -2.37 2.37 9.23
N GLY A 150 -3.27 3.35 9.21
CA GLY A 150 -4.46 3.40 10.05
C GLY A 150 -5.71 3.00 9.28
N THR A 151 -6.87 3.09 9.94
CA THR A 151 -8.18 2.81 9.34
C THR A 151 -9.00 4.08 9.10
N THR A 152 -8.53 5.24 9.56
CA THR A 152 -9.24 6.52 9.47
C THR A 152 -8.33 7.58 8.84
N TYR A 153 -8.82 8.20 7.77
CA TYR A 153 -8.08 9.21 7.01
C TYR A 153 -8.94 10.44 6.78
N ARG A 154 -8.29 11.61 6.73
CA ARG A 154 -8.91 12.86 6.30
C ARG A 154 -8.12 13.37 5.10
N ALA A 155 -8.74 13.35 3.93
CA ALA A 155 -8.15 13.96 2.76
C ALA A 155 -8.40 15.48 2.76
N VAL A 156 -7.40 16.22 2.28
CA VAL A 156 -7.46 17.67 2.12
C VAL A 156 -7.35 17.95 0.63
N GLY A 157 -8.26 18.76 0.11
CA GLY A 157 -8.29 19.19 -1.27
C GLY A 157 -8.63 20.67 -1.37
N TYR A 158 -8.44 21.24 -2.55
CA TYR A 158 -8.83 22.61 -2.87
C TYR A 158 -10.30 22.68 -3.27
N THR A 159 -10.96 23.79 -2.94
CA THR A 159 -12.38 24.00 -3.24
C THR A 159 -12.64 24.13 -4.75
N LYS A 160 -11.87 24.96 -5.45
CA LYS A 160 -11.91 25.08 -6.92
C LYS A 160 -10.68 25.82 -7.44
N LEU A 161 -10.06 25.28 -8.50
CA LEU A 161 -9.00 25.97 -9.24
C LEU A 161 -9.46 26.26 -10.68
N ALA A 162 -9.89 25.22 -11.39
CA ALA A 162 -10.52 25.29 -12.71
C ALA A 162 -11.41 24.06 -12.93
N SER A 163 -12.27 24.08 -13.95
CA SER A 163 -13.20 22.97 -14.23
C SER A 163 -12.52 21.64 -14.54
N ASP A 164 -11.24 21.68 -14.92
CA ASP A 164 -10.37 20.54 -15.23
C ASP A 164 -9.28 20.31 -14.16
N LEU A 165 -9.28 21.10 -13.09
CA LEU A 165 -8.35 21.02 -11.95
C LEU A 165 -9.16 20.82 -10.66
N LEU A 166 -9.72 19.61 -10.56
CA LEU A 166 -10.60 19.18 -9.48
C LEU A 166 -9.86 18.30 -8.49
N SER A 167 -10.21 18.43 -7.21
CA SER A 167 -9.68 17.58 -6.15
C SER A 167 -10.17 16.14 -6.34
N ALA A 168 -9.26 15.19 -6.17
CA ALA A 168 -9.55 13.76 -6.23
C ALA A 168 -8.73 13.02 -5.16
N ILE A 169 -9.20 11.85 -4.75
CA ILE A 169 -8.49 10.96 -3.82
C ILE A 169 -8.61 9.53 -4.32
N SER A 170 -7.57 8.72 -4.09
CA SER A 170 -7.54 7.30 -4.40
C SER A 170 -7.30 6.50 -3.12
N ILE A 171 -8.06 5.43 -2.95
CA ILE A 171 -8.03 4.54 -1.79
C ILE A 171 -7.56 3.18 -2.27
N VAL A 172 -6.49 2.64 -1.69
CA VAL A 172 -5.98 1.30 -2.00
C VAL A 172 -6.32 0.36 -0.85
N ALA A 173 -7.00 -0.75 -1.14
CA ALA A 173 -7.29 -1.77 -0.13
C ALA A 173 -6.08 -2.70 0.04
N THR A 174 -5.61 -2.85 1.27
CA THR A 174 -4.47 -3.74 1.61
C THR A 174 -4.90 -5.15 2.02
N GLU A 175 -6.21 -5.33 2.23
CA GLU A 175 -6.83 -6.57 2.71
C GLU A 175 -8.08 -6.87 1.88
N ASP A 176 -8.43 -8.15 1.78
CA ASP A 176 -9.68 -8.57 1.19
C ASP A 176 -10.86 -8.15 2.06
N ASP A 177 -12.03 -8.03 1.44
CA ASP A 177 -13.27 -7.78 2.17
C ASP A 177 -13.29 -6.48 3.00
N SER A 178 -12.59 -5.46 2.51
CA SER A 178 -12.52 -4.13 3.14
C SER A 178 -13.82 -3.35 2.92
N ASP A 179 -14.52 -2.99 4.00
CA ASP A 179 -15.66 -2.05 3.97
C ASP A 179 -15.17 -0.61 4.19
N VAL A 180 -15.11 0.18 3.12
CA VAL A 180 -14.68 1.57 3.17
C VAL A 180 -15.88 2.49 3.30
N GLU A 181 -15.94 3.26 4.39
CA GLU A 181 -16.96 4.29 4.62
C GLU A 181 -16.44 5.66 4.16
N ILE A 182 -17.15 6.30 3.23
CA ILE A 182 -16.71 7.56 2.60
C ILE A 182 -17.77 8.63 2.82
N THR A 183 -17.37 9.76 3.42
CA THR A 183 -18.22 10.96 3.57
C THR A 183 -17.57 12.13 2.83
N PRO A 184 -17.99 12.45 1.61
CA PRO A 184 -17.40 13.55 0.85
C PRO A 184 -17.91 14.91 1.34
N THR A 185 -17.07 15.95 1.30
CA THR A 185 -17.47 17.33 1.66
C THR A 185 -17.96 18.14 0.45
N ALA A 186 -17.77 17.62 -0.77
CA ALA A 186 -18.28 18.16 -2.02
C ALA A 186 -19.05 17.09 -2.78
N ASN A 187 -19.92 17.49 -3.71
CA ASN A 187 -20.56 16.54 -4.61
C ASN A 187 -19.48 15.83 -5.43
N THR A 188 -19.59 14.51 -5.61
CA THR A 188 -18.64 13.76 -6.43
C THR A 188 -19.00 13.88 -7.92
N SER A 189 -18.04 13.68 -8.80
CA SER A 189 -18.20 13.83 -10.26
C SER A 189 -19.23 12.88 -10.87
N THR A 190 -19.56 11.79 -10.19
CA THR A 190 -20.61 10.82 -10.56
C THR A 190 -21.98 11.15 -9.96
N GLY A 191 -22.07 12.18 -9.11
CA GLY A 191 -23.32 12.68 -8.55
C GLY A 191 -23.62 12.28 -7.11
N ARG A 192 -22.67 11.70 -6.35
CA ARG A 192 -22.91 11.45 -4.91
C ARG A 192 -22.95 12.78 -4.15
N PRO A 193 -23.97 13.00 -3.30
CA PRO A 193 -24.14 14.27 -2.63
C PRO A 193 -23.13 14.48 -1.49
N ALA A 194 -22.71 15.73 -1.29
CA ALA A 194 -21.90 16.16 -0.15
C ALA A 194 -22.58 15.83 1.19
N GLY A 195 -21.79 15.45 2.19
CA GLY A 195 -22.24 15.14 3.55
C GLY A 195 -23.02 13.84 3.70
N LYS A 196 -23.20 13.05 2.63
CA LYS A 196 -23.86 11.75 2.68
C LYS A 196 -22.83 10.63 2.62
N MET A 197 -22.76 9.85 3.70
CA MET A 197 -21.90 8.67 3.76
C MET A 197 -22.39 7.59 2.80
N TYR A 198 -21.45 6.90 2.17
CA TYR A 198 -21.71 5.67 1.43
C TYR A 198 -20.58 4.65 1.68
N LYS A 199 -20.87 3.38 1.38
CA LYS A 199 -19.91 2.28 1.53
C LYS A 199 -19.46 1.74 0.19
N VAL A 200 -18.22 1.27 0.16
CA VAL A 200 -17.64 0.53 -0.97
C VAL A 200 -16.94 -0.71 -0.40
N ARG A 201 -17.23 -1.87 -0.97
CA ARG A 201 -16.54 -3.13 -0.66
C ARG A 201 -15.35 -3.29 -1.61
N LEU A 202 -14.15 -3.45 -1.08
CA LEU A 202 -12.91 -3.60 -1.85
C LEU A 202 -12.18 -4.90 -1.49
N ARG A 203 -11.49 -5.48 -2.46
CA ARG A 203 -10.57 -6.62 -2.27
C ARG A 203 -9.13 -6.14 -2.20
N LYS A 204 -8.22 -6.95 -1.66
CA LYS A 204 -6.80 -6.61 -1.55
C LYS A 204 -6.22 -6.27 -2.92
N GLY A 205 -5.71 -5.06 -3.09
CA GLY A 205 -5.17 -4.54 -4.36
C GLY A 205 -6.18 -3.82 -5.26
N ASP A 206 -7.45 -3.70 -4.84
CA ASP A 206 -8.40 -2.81 -5.49
C ASP A 206 -8.04 -1.34 -5.15
N VAL A 207 -8.13 -0.48 -6.15
CA VAL A 207 -8.04 0.97 -6.01
C VAL A 207 -9.39 1.61 -6.32
N TYR A 208 -9.87 2.48 -5.44
CA TYR A 208 -11.09 3.25 -5.64
C TYR A 208 -10.79 4.74 -5.63
N THR A 209 -10.98 5.39 -6.77
CA THR A 209 -10.76 6.84 -6.92
C THR A 209 -12.07 7.58 -6.92
N LEU A 210 -12.20 8.65 -6.15
CA LEU A 210 -13.31 9.59 -6.25
C LEU A 210 -12.80 10.99 -6.61
N GLY A 211 -13.54 11.67 -7.47
CA GLY A 211 -13.26 13.04 -7.88
C GLY A 211 -14.40 13.96 -7.45
N SER A 212 -14.07 15.21 -7.13
CA SER A 212 -15.06 16.26 -6.93
C SER A 212 -15.75 16.62 -8.24
N ARG A 213 -16.99 17.11 -8.15
CA ARG A 213 -17.73 17.73 -9.25
C ARG A 213 -17.36 19.20 -9.34
N TRP A 214 -17.20 19.72 -10.55
CA TRP A 214 -17.10 21.16 -10.75
C TRP A 214 -18.42 21.86 -10.40
N GLU A 215 -18.35 22.85 -9.53
CA GLU A 215 -19.46 23.73 -9.19
C GLU A 215 -19.06 25.19 -9.40
N SER A 216 -19.79 25.87 -10.30
CA SER A 216 -19.51 27.28 -10.64
C SER A 216 -19.92 28.26 -9.54
N ILE A 217 -20.69 27.80 -8.54
CA ILE A 217 -21.31 28.59 -7.48
C ILE A 217 -20.83 28.07 -6.13
N GLY A 218 -20.46 28.97 -5.21
CA GLY A 218 -19.88 28.64 -3.91
C GLY A 218 -18.82 29.67 -3.52
N GLN A 219 -18.60 29.88 -2.22
CA GLN A 219 -17.56 30.80 -1.77
C GLN A 219 -16.19 30.33 -2.29
N CYS A 220 -15.38 31.29 -2.75
CA CYS A 220 -13.96 31.08 -2.89
C CYS A 220 -13.38 31.10 -1.48
N ASP A 221 -12.42 30.21 -1.19
CA ASP A 221 -11.68 30.25 0.08
C ASP A 221 -10.96 31.60 0.26
#